data_AF-A0A0U1DGW8-F1
#
_entry.id   AF-A0A0U1DGW8-F1
#
_cell.length_a   1.000
_cell.length_b   1.000
_cell.length_c   1.000
_cell.angle_alpha   90.00
_cell.angle_beta   90.00
_cell.angle_gamma   90.00
#
_symmetry.space_group_name_H-M   'P 1'
#
loop_
_entity.id
_entity.type
_entity.pdbx_description
1 polymer ?
#
loop_
_entity_poly.entity_id
_entity_poly.type
_entity_poly.pdbx_seq_one_letter_code
_entity_poly.pdbx_strand_id
1 'polypeptide(L)' 'MPVLRKWRIFEREDFTGEGARLRDDLGRIVEELEDACDKFEVAKERRLERERKVAEKKAMKNLLVSSSSS' A
#
# COMPACT_ATOMS: atom_id res chain seq x y z
N MET A 1 10.94 8.54 -1.46
CA MET A 1 10.80 9.22 -2.78
C MET A 1 12.14 9.68 -3.36
N PRO A 2 12.63 9.13 -4.50
CA PRO A 2 13.95 9.46 -5.06
C PRO A 2 14.16 10.92 -5.49
N VAL A 3 13.14 11.55 -6.07
CA VAL A 3 13.23 12.94 -6.57
C VAL A 3 13.37 13.93 -5.41
N LEU A 4 12.55 13.80 -4.36
CA LEU A 4 12.61 14.67 -3.18
C LEU A 4 13.97 14.60 -2.48
N ARG A 5 14.55 13.39 -2.39
CA ARG A 5 15.90 13.17 -1.85
C ARG A 5 16.98 13.80 -2.71
N LYS A 6 16.93 13.60 -4.05
CA LYS A 6 17.92 14.19 -4.97
C LYS A 6 17.98 15.72 -4.87
N TRP A 7 16.84 16.35 -4.60
CA TRP A 7 16.72 17.81 -4.48
C TRP A 7 16.88 18.32 -3.05
N ARG A 8 16.98 17.41 -2.06
CA ARG A 8 17.15 17.72 -0.63
C ARG A 8 16.11 18.73 -0.12
N ILE A 9 14.86 18.60 -0.57
CA ILE A 9 13.80 19.59 -0.31
C ILE A 9 13.56 19.81 1.19
N PHE A 10 13.71 18.77 2.01
CA PHE A 10 13.49 18.85 3.45
C PHE A 10 14.76 19.23 4.26
N GLU A 11 15.94 19.24 3.63
CA GLU A 11 17.21 19.62 4.28
C GLU A 11 17.58 21.09 3.98
N ARG A 12 16.80 21.76 3.12
CA ARG A 12 17.03 23.14 2.70
C ARG A 12 16.34 24.13 3.63
N GLU A 13 17.10 25.13 4.07
CA GLU A 13 16.64 26.24 4.92
C GLU A 13 16.50 27.57 4.16
N ASP A 14 16.76 27.59 2.85
CA ASP A 14 16.71 28.80 2.03
C ASP A 14 15.30 29.10 1.47
N PHE A 15 14.30 28.28 1.81
CA PHE A 15 12.91 28.56 1.50
C PHE A 15 12.33 29.61 2.45
N THR A 16 11.64 30.60 1.88
CA THR A 16 10.97 31.66 2.66
C THR A 16 9.56 31.89 2.12
N GLY A 17 8.70 32.52 2.92
CA GLY A 17 7.33 32.87 2.55
C GLY A 17 6.54 31.67 2.04
N GLU A 18 6.03 31.77 0.81
CA GLU A 18 5.26 30.73 0.15
C GLU A 18 6.07 29.42 -0.06
N GLY A 19 7.36 29.51 -0.37
CA GLY A 19 8.20 28.33 -0.57
C GLY A 19 8.33 27.48 0.69
N ALA A 20 8.39 28.12 1.88
CA ALA A 20 8.41 27.40 3.15
C ALA A 20 7.07 26.71 3.42
N ARG A 21 5.94 27.37 3.14
CA ARG A 21 4.60 26.78 3.27
C ARG A 21 4.42 25.56 2.37
N LEU A 22 4.84 25.68 1.10
CA LEU A 22 4.76 24.58 0.13
C LEU A 22 5.64 23.40 0.53
N ARG A 23 6.82 23.63 1.12
CA ARG A 23 7.66 22.56 1.67
C ARG A 23 6.95 21.83 2.80
N ASP A 24 6.31 22.56 3.71
CA ASP A 24 5.61 21.98 4.85
C ASP A 24 4.35 21.21 4.40
N ASP A 25 3.59 21.76 3.44
CA ASP A 25 2.47 21.07 2.78
C ASP A 25 2.92 19.78 2.08
N LEU A 26 4.03 19.83 1.36
CA LEU A 26 4.61 18.66 0.71
C LEU A 26 5.00 17.59 1.75
N GLY A 27 5.53 17.99 2.91
CA GLY A 27 5.84 17.08 4.01
C GLY A 27 4.60 16.30 4.46
N ARG A 28 3.48 17.00 4.68
CA ARG A 28 2.20 16.38 5.05
C ARG A 28 1.72 15.38 3.99
N ILE A 29 1.78 15.75 2.71
CA ILE A 29 1.34 14.87 1.62
C ILE A 29 2.20 13.60 1.56
N VAL A 30 3.51 13.71 1.82
CA VAL A 30 4.39 12.54 1.87
C VAL A 30 4.03 11.62 3.03
N GLU A 31 3.77 12.17 4.22
CA GLU A 31 3.34 11.39 5.39
C GLU A 31 2.01 10.67 5.12
N GLU A 32 1.00 11.39 4.61
CA GLU A 32 -0.29 10.80 4.23
C GLU A 32 -0.16 9.68 3.20
N LEU A 33 0.77 9.84 2.25
CA LEU A 33 1.02 8.84 1.21
C LEU A 33 1.68 7.57 1.79
N GLU A 34 2.65 7.72 2.69
CA GLU A 34 3.26 6.58 3.38
C GLU A 34 2.21 5.81 4.19
N ASP A 35 1.37 6.53 4.92
CA ASP A 35 0.24 6.01 5.67
C ASP A 35 -0.77 5.24 4.80
N ALA A 36 -1.04 5.76 3.59
CA ALA A 36 -1.91 5.13 2.62
C ALA A 36 -1.29 3.85 2.04
N CYS A 37 0.02 3.84 1.79
CA CYS A 37 0.74 2.66 1.31
C CYS A 37 0.66 1.51 2.32
N ASP A 38 0.87 1.79 3.60
CA ASP A 38 0.79 0.77 4.66
C ASP A 38 -0.61 0.18 4.77
N LYS A 39 -1.64 1.03 4.75
CA LYS A 39 -3.06 0.58 4.74
C LYS A 39 -3.37 -0.26 3.51
N PHE A 40 -2.82 0.11 2.35
CA PHE A 40 -2.99 -0.62 1.10
C PHE A 40 -2.39 -2.02 1.17
N GLU A 41 -1.16 -2.17 1.65
CA GLU A 41 -0.52 -3.49 1.75
C GLU A 41 -1.27 -4.41 2.73
N VAL A 42 -1.71 -3.90 3.89
CA VAL A 42 -2.56 -4.66 4.81
C VAL A 42 -3.88 -5.10 4.15
N ALA A 43 -4.53 -4.21 3.40
CA ALA A 43 -5.77 -4.54 2.69
C ALA A 43 -5.54 -5.59 1.60
N LYS A 44 -4.42 -5.49 0.89
CA LYS A 44 -4.00 -6.44 -0.15
C LYS A 44 -3.70 -7.82 0.44
N GLU A 45 -2.99 -7.90 1.55
CA GLU A 45 -2.73 -9.17 2.25
C GLU A 45 -4.03 -9.85 2.69
N ARG A 46 -4.95 -9.10 3.30
CA ARG A 46 -6.27 -9.60 3.70
C ARG A 46 -7.06 -10.14 2.51
N ARG A 47 -6.99 -9.46 1.36
CA ARG A 47 -7.64 -9.92 0.14
C ARG A 47 -7.01 -11.22 -0.37
N LEU A 48 -5.69 -11.30 -0.45
CA LEU A 48 -4.97 -12.48 -0.91
C LEU A 48 -5.19 -13.69 0.01
N GLU A 49 -5.30 -13.48 1.32
CA GLU A 49 -5.65 -14.54 2.27
C GLU A 49 -7.07 -15.09 2.03
N ARG A 50 -8.05 -14.20 1.78
CA ARG A 50 -9.42 -14.62 1.43
C ARG A 50 -9.45 -15.41 0.13
N GLU A 51 -8.75 -14.94 -0.89
CA GLU A 51 -8.66 -15.63 -2.18
C GLU A 51 -8.05 -17.04 -2.03
N ARG A 52 -6.99 -17.19 -1.22
CA ARG A 52 -6.41 -18.49 -0.86
C ARG A 52 -7.42 -19.42 -0.19
N LYS A 53 -8.10 -18.95 0.87
CA LYS A 53 -9.12 -19.75 1.58
C LYS A 53 -10.28 -20.18 0.68
N VAL A 54 -10.72 -19.31 -0.22
CA VAL A 54 -11.79 -19.63 -1.18
C VAL A 54 -11.29 -20.66 -2.20
N ALA A 55 -10.07 -20.51 -2.71
CA ALA A 55 -9.47 -21.46 -3.64
C ALA A 55 -9.31 -22.86 -3.01
N GLU A 56 -8.82 -22.95 -1.77
CA GLU A 56 -8.70 -24.20 -1.01
C GLU A 56 -10.05 -24.89 -0.82
N LYS A 57 -11.06 -24.14 -0.36
CA LYS A 57 -12.42 -24.67 -0.19
C LYS A 57 -13.02 -25.16 -1.51
N LYS A 58 -12.80 -24.42 -2.61
CA LYS A 58 -13.26 -24.81 -3.94
C LYS A 58 -12.56 -26.08 -4.42
N ALA A 59 -11.24 -26.19 -4.21
CA ALA A 59 -10.47 -27.38 -4.55
C ALA A 59 -10.95 -28.61 -3.74
N MET A 60 -11.12 -28.48 -2.42
CA MET A 60 -11.66 -29.55 -1.57
C MET A 60 -13.06 -29.97 -2.01
N LYS A 61 -13.96 -29.01 -2.28
CA LYS A 61 -15.32 -29.31 -2.76
C LYS A 61 -15.28 -30.08 -4.08
N ASN A 62 -14.44 -29.66 -5.02
CA ASN A 62 -14.29 -30.35 -6.31
C ASN A 62 -13.77 -31.78 -6.12
N LEU A 63 -12.80 -31.99 -5.21
CA LEU A 63 -12.28 -33.31 -4.89
C LEU A 63 -13.37 -34.23 -4.30
N LEU A 64 -14.14 -33.72 -3.34
CA LEU A 64 -15.28 -34.42 -2.72
C LEU A 64 -16.36 -34.82 -3.76
N VAL A 65 -16.69 -33.92 -4.68
CA VAL A 65 -17.66 -34.20 -5.76
C VAL A 65 -17.13 -35.29 -6.69
N SER A 66 -15.84 -35.25 -7.04
CA SER A 66 -15.20 -36.25 -7.89
C SER A 66 -15.18 -37.64 -7.23
N SER A 67 -14.87 -37.71 -5.92
CA SER A 67 -14.82 -38.98 -5.19
C SER A 67 -16.19 -39.62 -4.98
N SER A 68 -17.27 -38.83 -4.91
CA SER A 68 -18.63 -39.34 -4.76
C SER A 68 -19.29 -39.75 -6.07
N SER A 69 -18.68 -39.41 -7.21
CA SER A 69 -19.18 -39.72 -8.56
C SER A 69 -18.45 -40.91 -9.21
N SER A 70 -17.49 -41.52 -8.49
CA SER A 70 -16.72 -42.71 -8.87
C SER A 70 -17.18 -43.91 -8.06
#